data_AF-A0A9F3W1F5-F1
#
_entry.id   AF-A0A9F3W1F5-F1
#
_cell.length_a   1.000
_cell.length_b   1.000
_cell.length_c   1.000
_cell.angle_alpha   90.00
_cell.angle_beta   90.00
_cell.angle_gamma   90.00
#
_symmetry.space_group_name_H-M   'P 1'
#
loop_
_entity.id
_entity.type
_entity.pdbx_description
1 polymer ?
#
loop_
_entity_poly.entity_id
_entity_poly.type
_entity_poly.pdbx_seq_one_letter_code
_entity_poly.pdbx_strand_id
1 'polypeptide(L)'
;AAASSSSSAKELSCQEITVPLCKGIGYNYTYMPNQFNHDTQDEAGLEVHQFWPLVEIQCSADLRFFLCSMYTPICLENYKKPLPPCRSVCERAKAGCAPLM
;
A
#
# COMPACT_ATOMS: atom_id res chain seq x y z
N ALA A 1 -36.26 2.66 -22.01
CA ALA A 1 -35.68 3.65 -21.09
C ALA A 1 -34.45 3.03 -20.46
N ALA A 2 -33.26 3.58 -20.74
CA ALA A 2 -32.00 3.08 -20.23
C ALA A 2 -31.68 3.73 -18.87
N ALA A 3 -31.20 2.95 -17.92
CA ALA A 3 -30.52 3.43 -16.72
C ALA A 3 -29.36 2.49 -16.43
N SER A 4 -28.29 2.59 -17.22
CA SER A 4 -26.99 2.00 -16.90
C SER A 4 -26.28 2.94 -15.91
N SER A 5 -26.27 2.57 -14.64
CA SER A 5 -25.50 3.24 -13.59
C SER A 5 -24.00 3.02 -13.82
N SER A 6 -23.36 3.91 -14.57
CA SER A 6 -21.91 3.97 -14.69
C SER A 6 -21.34 4.66 -13.46
N SER A 7 -21.05 3.89 -12.40
CA SER A 7 -20.05 4.32 -11.43
C SER A 7 -18.73 4.40 -12.19
N SER A 8 -18.25 5.62 -12.47
CA SER A 8 -16.93 5.86 -13.05
C SER A 8 -15.87 5.27 -12.13
N ALA A 9 -15.51 4.00 -12.33
CA ALA A 9 -14.29 3.45 -11.78
C ALA A 9 -13.17 4.24 -12.42
N LYS A 10 -12.61 5.23 -11.70
CA LYS A 10 -11.40 5.93 -12.12
C LYS A 10 -10.39 4.86 -12.51
N GLU A 11 -9.97 4.90 -13.76
CA GLU A 11 -8.95 4.00 -14.26
C GLU A 11 -7.69 4.19 -13.41
N LEU A 12 -7.14 3.10 -12.87
CA LEU A 12 -5.95 3.16 -12.03
C LEU A 12 -4.77 3.62 -12.88
N SER A 13 -4.38 4.88 -12.73
CA SER A 13 -3.17 5.43 -13.32
C SER A 13 -1.99 5.10 -12.41
N CYS A 14 -1.05 4.32 -12.91
CA CYS A 14 0.18 4.04 -12.18
C CYS A 14 1.08 5.27 -12.13
N GLN A 15 1.72 5.47 -10.99
CA GLN A 15 2.72 6.51 -10.75
C GLN A 15 3.89 5.90 -9.99
N GLU A 16 5.10 6.42 -10.21
CA GLU A 16 6.29 5.93 -9.50
C GLU A 16 6.17 6.21 -8.01
N ILE A 17 6.57 5.25 -7.18
CA ILE A 17 6.58 5.41 -5.72
C ILE A 17 7.56 6.50 -5.34
N THR A 18 7.14 7.52 -4.60
CA THR A 18 8.01 8.59 -4.07
C THR A 18 8.24 8.46 -2.57
N VAL A 19 7.39 7.72 -1.86
CA VAL A 19 7.47 7.52 -0.40
C VAL A 19 8.79 6.81 -0.03
N PRO A 20 9.71 7.45 0.73
CA PRO A 20 11.03 6.90 1.02
C PRO A 20 11.00 5.51 1.67
N LEU A 21 10.09 5.29 2.63
CA LEU A 21 9.95 4.00 3.31
C LEU A 21 9.62 2.86 2.32
N CYS A 22 8.95 3.16 1.21
CA CYS A 22 8.44 2.16 0.26
C CYS A 22 9.28 2.00 -1.02
N LYS A 23 10.51 2.54 -1.06
CA LYS A 23 11.45 2.30 -2.17
C LYS A 23 12.18 0.94 -2.03
N GLY A 24 12.36 0.20 -3.12
CA GLY A 24 13.18 -1.02 -3.12
C GLY A 24 12.56 -2.23 -2.40
N ILE A 25 11.24 -2.33 -2.43
CA ILE A 25 10.45 -3.37 -1.75
C ILE A 25 9.93 -4.48 -2.69
N GLY A 26 10.36 -4.47 -3.96
CA GLY A 26 9.96 -5.45 -4.98
C GLY A 26 9.00 -4.93 -6.06
N TYR A 27 8.54 -3.68 -5.97
CA TYR A 27 7.79 -3.00 -7.03
C TYR A 27 8.04 -1.48 -6.98
N ASN A 28 7.80 -0.80 -8.10
CA ASN A 28 8.15 0.61 -8.27
C ASN A 28 6.96 1.54 -8.52
N TYR A 29 5.77 0.99 -8.77
CA TYR A 29 4.59 1.76 -9.17
C TYR A 29 3.42 1.53 -8.21
N THR A 30 2.72 2.62 -7.90
CA THR A 30 1.51 2.65 -7.08
C THR A 30 0.40 3.39 -7.82
N TYR A 31 -0.83 3.30 -7.33
CA TYR A 31 -1.93 4.18 -7.74
C TYR A 31 -2.45 4.95 -6.52
N MET A 32 -3.22 6.01 -6.78
CA MET A 32 -4.02 6.73 -5.78
C MET A 32 -5.45 6.98 -6.32
N PRO A 33 -6.47 7.11 -5.45
CA PRO A 33 -6.39 7.01 -4.00
C PRO A 33 -6.15 5.57 -3.53
N ASN A 34 -5.50 5.42 -2.37
CA ASN A 34 -5.37 4.11 -1.72
C ASN A 34 -6.65 3.76 -0.93
N GLN A 35 -6.69 2.60 -0.27
CA GLN A 35 -7.87 2.14 0.48
C GLN A 35 -8.21 2.98 1.73
N PHE A 36 -7.30 3.86 2.16
CA PHE A 36 -7.48 4.78 3.27
C PHE A 36 -7.97 6.16 2.80
N ASN A 37 -8.29 6.30 1.51
CA ASN A 37 -8.68 7.55 0.86
C ASN A 37 -7.59 8.63 0.87
N HIS A 38 -6.31 8.22 0.95
CA HIS A 38 -5.24 9.17 0.69
C HIS A 38 -5.19 9.47 -0.80
N ASP A 39 -5.37 10.73 -1.17
CA ASP A 39 -5.38 11.16 -2.57
C ASP A 39 -3.96 11.27 -3.15
N THR A 40 -2.95 11.37 -2.27
CA THR A 40 -1.55 11.59 -2.66
C THR A 40 -0.60 10.66 -1.92
N GLN A 41 0.59 10.46 -2.51
CA GLN A 41 1.67 9.74 -1.86
C GLN A 41 2.24 10.48 -0.65
N ASP A 42 2.19 11.81 -0.64
CA ASP A 42 2.66 12.60 0.50
C ASP A 42 1.76 12.36 1.73
N GLU A 43 0.45 12.35 1.54
CA GLU A 43 -0.52 12.01 2.59
C GLU A 43 -0.33 10.58 3.11
N ALA A 44 -0.22 9.60 2.21
CA ALA A 44 0.07 8.22 2.60
C ALA A 44 1.44 8.07 3.28
N GLY A 45 2.42 8.85 2.83
CA GLY A 45 3.77 8.93 3.38
C GLY A 45 3.79 9.43 4.82
N LEU A 46 3.00 10.48 5.13
CA LEU A 46 2.87 11.02 6.48
C LEU A 46 2.34 9.99 7.47
N GLU A 47 1.37 9.16 7.07
CA GLU A 47 0.83 8.13 7.96
C GLU A 47 1.77 6.92 8.07
N VAL A 48 2.26 6.38 6.95
CA VAL A 48 3.09 5.16 6.99
C VAL A 48 4.43 5.39 7.69
N HIS A 49 4.95 6.62 7.68
CA HIS A 49 6.18 6.97 8.40
C HIS A 49 6.05 6.85 9.93
N GLN A 50 4.84 6.80 10.49
CA GLN A 50 4.65 6.52 11.92
C GLN A 50 5.18 5.12 12.31
N PHE A 51 5.27 4.20 11.35
CA PHE A 51 5.79 2.85 11.55
C PHE A 51 7.30 2.74 11.31
N TRP A 52 8.00 3.83 10.99
CA TRP A 52 9.44 3.81 10.72
C TRP A 52 10.26 3.13 11.83
N PRO A 53 10.03 3.41 13.14
CA PRO A 53 10.79 2.77 14.21
C PRO A 53 10.64 1.24 14.21
N LEU A 54 9.44 0.71 13.93
CA LEU A 54 9.20 -0.73 13.87
C LEU A 54 9.89 -1.38 12.66
N VAL A 55 9.97 -0.67 11.55
CA VAL A 55 10.71 -1.12 10.36
C VAL A 55 12.22 -1.18 10.63
N GLU A 56 12.78 -0.19 11.31
CA GLU A 56 14.20 -0.16 11.70
C GLU A 56 14.57 -1.21 12.76
N ILE A 57 13.66 -1.49 13.72
CA ILE A 57 13.83 -2.56 14.70
C ILE A 57 13.77 -3.95 14.04
N GLN A 58 13.19 -4.03 12.83
CA GLN A 58 13.04 -5.27 12.07
C GLN A 58 12.29 -6.37 12.85
N CYS A 59 11.23 -5.98 13.58
CA CYS A 59 10.39 -6.91 14.33
C CYS A 59 9.74 -8.01 13.45
N SER A 60 9.59 -7.75 12.14
CA SER A 60 9.22 -8.76 11.15
C SER A 60 9.80 -8.41 9.78
N ALA A 61 10.31 -9.42 9.07
CA ALA A 61 10.82 -9.25 7.70
C ALA A 61 9.70 -8.85 6.71
N ASP A 62 8.44 -9.15 7.03
CA ASP A 62 7.29 -8.85 6.17
C ASP A 62 6.71 -7.44 6.43
N LEU A 63 7.07 -6.77 7.53
CA LEU A 63 6.39 -5.54 7.96
C LEU A 63 6.47 -4.44 6.90
N ARG A 64 7.67 -4.16 6.38
CA ARG A 64 7.89 -3.08 5.42
C ARG A 64 7.09 -3.31 4.13
N PHE A 65 7.15 -4.53 3.60
CA PHE A 65 6.39 -4.90 2.41
C PHE A 65 4.88 -4.82 2.67
N PHE A 66 4.41 -5.34 3.81
CA PHE A 66 3.01 -5.31 4.20
C PHE A 66 2.46 -3.88 4.27
N LEU A 67 3.12 -2.98 5.01
CA LEU A 67 2.72 -1.58 5.12
C LEU A 67 2.65 -0.92 3.74
N CYS A 68 3.70 -1.05 2.94
CA CYS A 68 3.73 -0.43 1.62
C CYS A 68 2.68 -1.01 0.66
N SER A 69 2.34 -2.30 0.75
CA SER A 69 1.25 -2.87 -0.05
C SER A 69 -0.14 -2.31 0.31
N MET A 70 -0.28 -1.69 1.48
CA MET A 70 -1.51 -1.07 1.96
C MET A 70 -1.55 0.45 1.70
N TYR A 71 -0.43 1.15 1.93
CA TYR A 71 -0.32 2.62 1.79
C TYR A 71 0.06 3.08 0.37
N THR A 72 0.89 2.31 -0.32
CA THR A 72 1.34 2.51 -1.71
C THR A 72 1.07 1.24 -2.51
N PRO A 73 -0.21 0.87 -2.75
CA PRO A 73 -0.59 -0.44 -3.29
C PRO A 73 0.02 -0.71 -4.66
N ILE A 74 0.31 -1.98 -4.95
CA ILE A 74 0.94 -2.40 -6.21
C ILE A 74 0.07 -1.98 -7.40
N CYS A 75 0.67 -1.26 -8.36
CA CYS A 75 0.05 -0.92 -9.63
C CYS A 75 0.78 -1.62 -10.78
N LEU A 76 0.02 -2.30 -11.63
CA LEU A 76 0.54 -2.99 -12.82
C LEU A 76 -0.23 -2.48 -14.04
N GLU A 77 0.47 -2.13 -15.12
CA GLU A 77 -0.17 -1.57 -16.32
C GLU A 77 -1.20 -2.52 -16.94
N ASN A 78 -0.94 -3.82 -16.88
CA ASN A 78 -1.79 -4.87 -17.42
C ASN A 78 -2.82 -5.43 -16.42
N TYR A 79 -2.87 -4.93 -15.19
CA TYR A 79 -3.83 -5.39 -14.17
C TYR A 79 -4.49 -4.21 -13.45
N LYS A 80 -5.72 -3.88 -13.86
CA LYS A 80 -6.45 -2.68 -13.42
C LYS A 80 -7.31 -2.87 -12.17
N LYS A 81 -7.10 -3.94 -11.40
CA LYS A 81 -7.82 -4.20 -10.13
C LYS A 81 -6.87 -4.03 -8.95
N PRO A 82 -7.39 -3.67 -7.75
CA PRO A 82 -6.58 -3.71 -6.53
C PRO A 82 -5.96 -5.09 -6.30
N LEU A 83 -4.68 -5.10 -5.94
CA LEU A 83 -3.94 -6.32 -5.56
C LEU A 83 -3.56 -6.23 -4.07
N PRO A 84 -4.43 -6.69 -3.16
CA PRO A 84 -4.17 -6.63 -1.73
C PRO A 84 -3.11 -7.66 -1.30
N PRO A 85 -2.40 -7.43 -0.17
CA PRO A 85 -1.54 -8.45 0.40
C PRO A 85 -2.35 -9.67 0.84
N CYS A 86 -1.77 -10.86 0.71
CA CYS A 86 -2.35 -12.08 1.27
C CYS A 86 -2.48 -11.97 2.79
N ARG A 87 -3.53 -12.57 3.37
CA ARG A 87 -3.72 -12.64 4.83
C ARG A 87 -2.48 -13.13 5.57
N SER A 88 -1.78 -14.14 5.02
CA SER A 88 -0.58 -14.70 5.64
C SER A 88 0.56 -13.69 5.80
N VAL A 89 0.69 -12.70 4.91
CA VAL A 89 1.68 -11.62 5.03
C VAL A 89 1.33 -10.70 6.21
N CYS A 90 0.06 -10.31 6.32
CA CYS A 90 -0.46 -9.52 7.45
C CYS A 90 -0.18 -10.22 8.78
N GLU A 91 -0.50 -11.51 8.91
CA GLU A 91 -0.30 -12.25 10.14
C GLU A 91 1.18 -12.37 10.53
N ARG A 92 2.10 -12.57 9.57
CA ARG A 92 3.55 -12.60 9.86
C ARG A 92 4.11 -11.24 10.26
N ALA A 93 3.63 -10.15 9.65
CA ALA A 93 3.99 -8.79 10.06
C ALA A 93 3.48 -8.51 11.48
N LYS A 94 2.21 -8.83 11.75
CA LYS A 94 1.55 -8.63 13.04
C LYS A 94 2.19 -9.46 14.16
N ALA A 95 2.46 -10.74 13.93
CA ALA A 95 3.00 -11.63 14.94
C ALA A 95 4.34 -11.16 15.52
N GLY A 96 5.21 -10.58 14.69
CA GLY A 96 6.51 -10.05 15.14
C GLY A 96 6.42 -8.67 15.79
N CYS A 97 5.51 -7.80 15.32
CA CYS A 97 5.53 -6.39 15.67
C CYS A 97 4.46 -5.97 16.69
N ALA A 98 3.31 -6.65 16.75
CA ALA A 98 2.24 -6.32 17.69
C ALA A 98 2.64 -6.39 19.17
N PRO A 99 3.54 -7.28 19.64
CA PRO A 99 3.99 -7.29 21.03
C PRO A 99 4.87 -6.09 21.44
N LEU A 100 5.34 -5.30 20.47
CA LEU A 100 6.18 -4.11 20.69
C LEU A 100 5.40 -2.80 20.58
N MET A 101 4.10 -2.88 20.22
CA MET A 101 3.18 -1.75 20.12
C MET A 101 2.37 -1.61 21.42
#